data_AF-A0A2V9KUM5-F1
#
_entry.id   AF-A0A2V9KUM5-F1
#
_cell.length_a   1.000
_cell.length_b   1.000
_cell.length_c   1.000
_cell.angle_alpha   90.00
_cell.angle_beta   90.00
_cell.angle_gamma   90.00
#
_symmetry.space_group_name_H-M   'P 1'
#
loop_
_entity.id
_entity.type
_entity.pdbx_description
1 polymer ?
#
loop_
_entity_poly.entity_id
_entity_poly.type
_entity_poly.pdbx_seq_one_letter_code
_entity_poly.pdbx_strand_id
1 'polypeptide(L)'
;MARAWIGTSGFDYKEWKPEFYPPDLPHEEFLRYYTTRLNSVEINNTFYQMPNPGKIAAWRDAVPDGFRFSLKVSRKITHQERLKVPSDALDYLLATVRGLETRLGVLLFQFPPYLRCDVAKLEGFLGALPRDLPAAFEFRHESWFHDEVYRALESGGAALCINDSDDGTTPMRVTGRLVYVRLRRADYPAAAFREWQETIRGWIGADLD
;
A
#
# COMPACT_ATOMS: atom_id res chain seq x y z
N MET A 1 17.62 7.53 9.81
CA MET A 1 18.02 6.62 8.72
C MET A 1 16.76 6.03 8.16
N ALA A 2 16.56 6.20 6.86
CA ALA A 2 15.46 5.57 6.15
C ALA A 2 15.41 4.05 6.31
N ARG A 3 14.22 3.47 6.21
CA ARG A 3 13.98 2.02 6.37
C ARG A 3 13.10 1.48 5.26
N ALA A 4 13.35 0.24 4.84
CA ALA A 4 12.46 -0.48 3.95
C ALA A 4 11.58 -1.48 4.72
N TRP A 5 10.30 -1.50 4.35
CA TRP A 5 9.31 -2.47 4.83
C TRP A 5 8.92 -3.39 3.69
N ILE A 6 9.41 -4.62 3.74
CA ILE A 6 9.30 -5.61 2.67
C ILE A 6 8.35 -6.72 3.11
N GLY A 7 7.34 -6.96 2.28
CA GLY A 7 6.23 -7.83 2.57
C GLY A 7 5.55 -8.35 1.32
N THR A 8 4.50 -9.12 1.51
CA THR A 8 3.68 -9.71 0.45
C THR A 8 2.30 -9.06 0.40
N SER A 9 1.59 -9.24 -0.72
CA SER A 9 0.18 -8.88 -0.87
C SER A 9 -0.73 -9.89 -0.15
N GLY A 10 -0.67 -9.90 1.17
CA GLY A 10 -1.42 -10.79 2.06
C GLY A 10 -0.51 -11.80 2.75
N PHE A 11 -0.97 -12.36 3.85
CA PHE A 11 -0.29 -13.44 4.60
C PHE A 11 -1.16 -14.70 4.69
N ASP A 12 -2.45 -14.59 4.42
CA ASP A 12 -3.41 -15.64 4.76
C ASP A 12 -3.62 -16.63 3.60
N TYR A 13 -2.66 -17.53 3.41
CA TYR A 13 -2.65 -18.53 2.32
C TYR A 13 -2.26 -19.91 2.87
N LYS A 14 -3.20 -20.87 2.81
CA LYS A 14 -2.95 -22.25 3.28
C LYS A 14 -1.99 -22.99 2.35
N GLU A 15 -1.97 -22.59 1.09
CA GLU A 15 -1.13 -23.11 0.01
C GLU A 15 0.36 -22.82 0.23
N TRP A 16 0.70 -21.96 1.19
CA TRP A 16 2.09 -21.68 1.59
C TRP A 16 2.65 -22.69 2.59
N LYS A 17 1.86 -23.72 2.94
CA LYS A 17 2.34 -24.87 3.71
C LYS A 17 2.86 -25.96 2.77
N PRO A 18 3.99 -26.63 3.11
CA PRO A 18 4.84 -26.38 4.28
C PRO A 18 5.99 -25.36 4.03
N GLU A 19 6.11 -24.81 2.82
CA GLU A 19 7.31 -24.10 2.36
C GLU A 19 7.60 -22.82 3.16
N PHE A 20 6.55 -22.06 3.50
CA PHE A 20 6.65 -20.87 4.33
C PHE A 20 6.11 -21.14 5.73
N TYR A 21 4.90 -21.70 5.84
CA TYR A 21 4.25 -22.02 7.11
C TYR A 21 4.50 -23.48 7.52
N PRO A 22 4.76 -23.77 8.81
CA PRO A 22 4.85 -25.14 9.29
C PRO A 22 3.57 -25.93 8.96
N PRO A 23 3.69 -27.23 8.65
CA PRO A 23 2.56 -28.03 8.18
C PRO A 23 1.39 -28.03 9.17
N ASP A 24 1.68 -28.11 10.47
CA ASP A 24 0.67 -28.17 11.54
C ASP A 24 0.32 -26.81 12.15
N LEU A 25 0.82 -25.69 11.59
CA LEU A 25 0.55 -24.36 12.15
C LEU A 25 -0.95 -24.04 12.07
N PRO A 26 -1.62 -23.69 13.19
CA PRO A 26 -3.00 -23.24 13.17
C PRO A 26 -3.16 -21.98 12.30
N HIS A 27 -4.29 -21.88 11.61
CA HIS A 27 -4.59 -20.77 10.69
C HIS A 27 -4.56 -19.40 11.37
N GLU A 28 -5.07 -19.32 12.60
CA GLU A 28 -5.06 -18.12 13.45
C GLU A 28 -3.65 -17.62 13.82
N GLU A 29 -2.65 -18.51 13.80
CA GLU A 29 -1.25 -18.17 14.10
C GLU A 29 -0.47 -17.72 12.86
N PHE A 30 -1.08 -17.72 11.66
CA PHE A 30 -0.38 -17.37 10.41
C PHE A 30 0.23 -15.97 10.47
N LEU A 31 -0.51 -14.97 10.97
CA LEU A 31 0.01 -13.60 11.06
C LEU A 31 1.21 -13.52 12.02
N ARG A 32 1.10 -14.13 13.20
CA ARG A 32 2.19 -14.16 14.18
C ARG A 32 3.43 -14.81 13.60
N TYR A 33 3.27 -15.97 12.98
CA TYR A 33 4.38 -16.65 12.33
C TYR A 33 4.97 -15.81 11.17
N TYR A 34 4.13 -15.21 10.33
CA TYR A 34 4.56 -14.36 9.21
C TYR A 34 5.50 -13.24 9.67
N THR A 35 5.22 -12.62 10.82
CA THR A 35 6.04 -11.51 11.36
C THR A 35 7.45 -11.92 11.77
N THR A 36 7.74 -13.22 11.88
CA THR A 36 9.09 -13.74 12.14
C THR A 36 9.97 -13.76 10.90
N ARG A 37 9.37 -13.62 9.70
CA ARG A 37 10.05 -13.73 8.40
C ARG A 37 10.11 -12.39 7.66
N LEU A 38 9.05 -11.60 7.74
CA LEU A 38 8.88 -10.34 7.01
C LEU A 38 8.40 -9.24 7.96
N ASN A 39 8.72 -7.98 7.65
CA ASN A 39 8.46 -6.84 8.52
C ASN A 39 7.25 -5.98 8.07
N SER A 40 6.58 -6.36 6.98
CA SER A 40 5.34 -5.72 6.56
C SER A 40 4.42 -6.66 5.82
N VAL A 41 3.15 -6.26 5.68
CA VAL A 41 2.20 -6.96 4.81
C VAL A 41 1.16 -5.99 4.24
N GLU A 42 0.79 -6.18 2.97
CA GLU A 42 -0.33 -5.49 2.34
C GLU A 42 -1.62 -6.29 2.53
N ILE A 43 -2.60 -5.70 3.22
CA ILE A 43 -3.92 -6.27 3.42
C ILE A 43 -4.83 -5.87 2.25
N ASN A 44 -5.31 -6.86 1.53
CA ASN A 44 -6.20 -6.67 0.38
C ASN A 44 -7.67 -6.90 0.68
N ASN A 45 -8.01 -7.64 1.76
CA ASN A 45 -9.42 -7.90 2.08
C ASN A 45 -10.23 -6.61 2.33
N THR A 46 -9.56 -5.56 2.84
CA THR A 46 -10.16 -4.23 3.06
C THR A 46 -10.64 -3.56 1.76
N PHE A 47 -10.17 -4.02 0.60
CA PHE A 47 -10.68 -3.60 -0.70
C PHE A 47 -12.15 -4.01 -0.90
N TYR A 48 -12.53 -5.20 -0.44
CA TYR A 48 -13.87 -5.76 -0.66
C TYR A 48 -14.83 -5.42 0.48
N GLN A 49 -14.31 -5.30 1.71
CA GLN A 49 -15.09 -5.03 2.92
C GLN A 49 -14.44 -3.92 3.71
N MET A 50 -15.22 -3.00 4.28
CA MET A 50 -14.67 -1.97 5.15
C MET A 50 -13.97 -2.62 6.36
N PRO A 51 -12.83 -2.07 6.82
CA PRO A 51 -12.16 -2.60 7.99
C PRO A 51 -13.09 -2.54 9.21
N ASN A 52 -13.05 -3.57 10.03
CA ASN A 52 -13.78 -3.60 11.30
C ASN A 52 -12.81 -3.19 12.43
N PRO A 53 -13.21 -2.31 13.38
CA PRO A 53 -12.33 -1.87 14.47
C PRO A 53 -11.76 -3.00 15.33
N GLY A 54 -12.56 -4.03 15.64
CA GLY A 54 -12.09 -5.20 16.40
C GLY A 54 -11.02 -5.99 15.65
N LYS A 55 -11.14 -6.11 14.33
CA LYS A 55 -10.12 -6.76 13.49
C LYS A 55 -8.84 -5.93 13.40
N ILE A 56 -8.96 -4.61 13.32
CA ILE A 56 -7.81 -3.69 13.35
C ILE A 56 -7.05 -3.82 14.67
N ALA A 57 -7.75 -3.84 15.81
CA ALA A 57 -7.13 -4.05 17.12
C ALA A 57 -6.44 -5.42 17.20
N ALA A 58 -7.12 -6.48 16.75
CA ALA A 58 -6.54 -7.83 16.72
C ALA A 58 -5.26 -7.91 15.87
N TRP A 59 -5.23 -7.24 14.71
CA TRP A 59 -4.02 -7.16 13.88
C TRP A 59 -2.91 -6.36 14.54
N ARG A 60 -3.21 -5.21 15.17
CA ARG A 60 -2.25 -4.39 15.92
C ARG A 60 -1.58 -5.23 17.02
N ASP A 61 -2.37 -5.99 17.76
CA ASP A 61 -1.93 -6.75 18.93
C ASP A 61 -1.19 -8.05 18.57
N ALA A 62 -1.33 -8.51 17.31
CA ALA A 62 -0.70 -9.73 16.82
C ALA A 62 0.70 -9.53 16.24
N VAL A 63 1.17 -8.30 16.06
CA VAL A 63 2.45 -7.99 15.40
C VAL A 63 3.43 -7.26 16.33
N PRO A 64 4.75 -7.48 16.18
CA PRO A 64 5.74 -6.80 17.00
C PRO A 64 5.84 -5.30 16.66
N ASP A 65 6.47 -4.54 17.57
CA ASP A 65 6.86 -3.17 17.29
C ASP A 65 7.71 -3.07 16.02
N GLY A 66 7.47 -2.02 15.22
CA GLY A 66 8.18 -1.78 13.97
C GLY A 66 7.61 -2.51 12.75
N PHE A 67 6.72 -3.50 12.93
CA PHE A 67 5.96 -4.07 11.83
C PHE A 67 5.01 -3.02 11.23
N ARG A 68 4.76 -3.11 9.91
CA ARG A 68 3.88 -2.19 9.19
C ARG A 68 2.85 -2.91 8.32
N PHE A 69 1.61 -2.45 8.40
CA PHE A 69 0.54 -2.84 7.50
C PHE A 69 0.35 -1.79 6.40
N SER A 70 0.28 -2.23 5.16
CA SER A 70 -0.28 -1.46 4.07
C SER A 70 -1.74 -1.87 3.90
N LEU A 71 -2.70 -0.96 3.91
CA LEU A 71 -4.11 -1.31 3.73
C LEU A 71 -4.59 -0.85 2.36
N LYS A 72 -5.03 -1.80 1.52
CA LYS A 72 -5.72 -1.45 0.27
C LYS A 72 -7.08 -0.86 0.61
N VAL A 73 -7.28 0.38 0.20
CA VAL A 73 -8.51 1.14 0.46
C VAL A 73 -9.70 0.47 -0.24
N SER A 74 -10.88 0.52 0.39
CA SER A 74 -12.09 -0.10 -0.14
C SER A 74 -12.43 0.38 -1.55
N ARG A 75 -12.88 -0.55 -2.40
CA ARG A 75 -13.43 -0.25 -3.73
C ARG A 75 -14.64 0.68 -3.67
N LYS A 76 -15.32 0.77 -2.52
CA LYS A 76 -16.35 1.79 -2.31
C LYS A 76 -15.79 3.20 -2.52
N ILE A 77 -14.61 3.47 -1.98
CA ILE A 77 -13.95 4.76 -2.10
C ILE A 77 -13.29 4.91 -3.48
N THR A 78 -12.50 3.93 -3.92
CA THR A 78 -11.69 4.11 -5.15
C THR A 78 -12.42 3.83 -6.46
N HIS A 79 -13.41 2.93 -6.48
CA HIS A 79 -14.10 2.52 -7.72
C HIS A 79 -15.52 3.08 -7.81
N GLN A 80 -16.27 3.12 -6.70
CA GLN A 80 -17.66 3.56 -6.70
C GLN A 80 -17.75 5.08 -6.53
N GLU A 81 -17.12 5.63 -5.48
CA GLU A 81 -17.17 7.06 -5.16
C GLU A 81 -16.14 7.90 -5.96
N ARG A 82 -14.98 7.33 -6.31
CA ARG A 82 -14.00 7.90 -7.26
C ARG A 82 -13.57 9.33 -6.90
N LEU A 83 -12.74 9.46 -5.85
CA LEU A 83 -12.25 10.75 -5.35
C LEU A 83 -13.36 11.70 -4.85
N LYS A 84 -14.56 11.18 -4.53
CA LYS A 84 -15.64 11.99 -3.96
C LYS A 84 -15.21 12.56 -2.61
N VAL A 85 -15.43 13.87 -2.44
CA VAL A 85 -15.37 14.57 -1.16
C VAL A 85 -16.60 15.49 -1.07
N PRO A 86 -17.36 15.49 0.05
CA PRO A 86 -17.19 14.66 1.25
C PRO A 86 -17.55 13.18 1.04
N SER A 87 -17.03 12.30 1.90
CA SER A 87 -17.25 10.84 1.84
C SER A 87 -17.31 10.21 3.22
N ASP A 88 -18.51 9.80 3.64
CA ASP A 88 -18.71 9.04 4.89
C ASP A 88 -17.91 7.72 4.92
N ALA A 89 -17.70 7.11 3.75
CA ALA A 89 -16.92 5.89 3.64
C ALA A 89 -15.43 6.15 3.92
N LEU A 90 -14.89 7.24 3.38
CA LEU A 90 -13.53 7.67 3.68
C LEU A 90 -13.40 8.02 5.16
N ASP A 91 -14.31 8.82 5.72
CA ASP A 91 -14.28 9.23 7.12
C ASP A 91 -14.29 8.02 8.07
N TYR A 92 -15.17 7.05 7.81
CA TYR A 92 -15.21 5.79 8.57
C TYR A 92 -13.90 5.01 8.45
N LEU A 93 -13.33 4.89 7.24
CA LEU A 93 -12.06 4.19 7.04
C LEU A 93 -10.94 4.86 7.82
N LEU A 94 -10.78 6.18 7.67
CA LEU A 94 -9.71 6.95 8.33
C LEU A 94 -9.84 6.85 9.86
N ALA A 95 -11.05 6.94 10.41
CA ALA A 95 -11.28 6.75 11.84
C ALA A 95 -10.91 5.32 12.30
N THR A 96 -11.24 4.30 11.49
CA THR A 96 -11.02 2.90 11.85
C THR A 96 -9.55 2.50 11.79
N VAL A 97 -8.83 2.89 10.73
CA VAL A 97 -7.42 2.51 10.51
C VAL A 97 -6.47 3.16 11.50
N ARG A 98 -6.86 4.27 12.14
CA ARG A 98 -6.11 4.87 13.26
C ARG A 98 -5.89 3.90 14.41
N GLY A 99 -6.73 2.87 14.55
CA GLY A 99 -6.54 1.80 15.53
C GLY A 99 -5.29 0.94 15.29
N LEU A 100 -4.64 1.01 14.12
CA LEU A 100 -3.32 0.40 13.91
C LEU A 100 -2.18 1.22 14.52
N GLU A 101 -2.44 2.48 14.88
CA GLU A 101 -1.47 3.41 15.46
C GLU A 101 -0.19 3.46 14.60
N THR A 102 0.97 3.31 15.23
CA THR A 102 2.26 3.31 14.54
C THR A 102 2.39 2.16 13.54
N ARG A 103 1.59 1.08 13.62
CA ARG A 103 1.67 -0.07 12.69
C ARG A 103 1.02 0.21 11.35
N LEU A 104 0.29 1.31 11.16
CA LEU A 104 -0.14 1.72 9.83
C LEU A 104 1.07 2.24 9.04
N GLY A 105 1.45 1.51 7.98
CA GLY A 105 2.48 1.91 7.05
C GLY A 105 1.94 2.85 5.98
N VAL A 106 0.88 2.44 5.29
CA VAL A 106 0.29 3.25 4.20
C VAL A 106 -1.15 2.82 3.86
N LEU A 107 -1.95 3.78 3.42
CA LEU A 107 -3.22 3.55 2.75
C LEU A 107 -3.02 3.54 1.23
N LEU A 108 -3.23 2.39 0.60
CA LEU A 108 -3.10 2.23 -0.85
C LEU A 108 -4.43 2.52 -1.55
N PHE A 109 -4.49 3.64 -2.26
CA PHE A 109 -5.58 4.05 -3.14
C PHE A 109 -5.33 3.56 -4.57
N GLN A 110 -5.74 2.33 -4.85
CA GLN A 110 -5.72 1.79 -6.21
C GLN A 110 -7.01 2.12 -6.97
N PHE A 111 -6.86 2.76 -8.13
CA PHE A 111 -7.97 3.11 -9.01
C PHE A 111 -8.20 2.08 -10.13
N PRO A 112 -9.43 1.96 -10.64
CA PRO A 112 -9.70 1.09 -11.78
C PRO A 112 -9.11 1.65 -13.08
N PRO A 113 -8.83 0.78 -14.08
CA PRO A 113 -8.23 1.20 -15.35
C PRO A 113 -9.12 2.11 -16.19
N TYR A 114 -10.43 2.14 -15.95
CA TYR A 114 -11.35 3.04 -16.67
C TYR A 114 -11.45 4.44 -16.06
N LEU A 115 -10.88 4.68 -14.87
CA LEU A 115 -10.92 6.00 -14.25
C LEU A 115 -9.85 6.89 -14.86
N ARG A 116 -10.28 7.83 -15.70
CA ARG A 116 -9.40 8.85 -16.32
C ARG A 116 -9.04 9.95 -15.31
N CYS A 117 -7.95 10.65 -15.60
CA CYS A 117 -7.43 11.70 -14.75
C CYS A 117 -8.38 12.90 -14.64
N ASP A 118 -8.49 13.40 -13.42
CA ASP A 118 -9.17 14.64 -13.05
C ASP A 118 -8.33 15.26 -11.92
N VAL A 119 -7.40 16.14 -12.30
CA VAL A 119 -6.41 16.73 -11.37
C VAL A 119 -7.11 17.51 -10.27
N ALA A 120 -8.15 18.28 -10.59
CA ALA A 120 -8.90 19.06 -9.60
C ALA A 120 -9.56 18.15 -8.54
N LYS A 121 -10.12 17.00 -8.94
CA LYS A 121 -10.63 16.02 -7.97
C LYS A 121 -9.52 15.38 -7.15
N LEU A 122 -8.38 15.07 -7.75
CA LEU A 122 -7.24 14.54 -7.02
C LEU A 122 -6.76 15.54 -5.95
N GLU A 123 -6.58 16.80 -6.31
CA GLU A 123 -6.17 17.86 -5.37
C GLU A 123 -7.18 18.04 -4.24
N GLY A 124 -8.48 18.09 -4.57
CA GLY A 124 -9.54 18.18 -3.57
C GLY A 124 -9.54 16.98 -2.62
N PHE A 125 -9.33 15.77 -3.15
CA PHE A 125 -9.22 14.56 -2.35
C PHE A 125 -7.98 14.54 -1.46
N LEU A 126 -6.82 14.91 -1.99
CA LEU A 126 -5.58 15.03 -1.23
C LEU A 126 -5.68 16.10 -0.12
N GLY A 127 -6.40 17.19 -0.38
CA GLY A 127 -6.69 18.22 0.62
C GLY A 127 -7.59 17.74 1.77
N ALA A 128 -8.46 16.76 1.51
CA ALA A 128 -9.31 16.13 2.51
C ALA A 128 -8.61 15.01 3.30
N LEU A 129 -7.50 14.46 2.79
CA LEU A 129 -6.74 13.44 3.50
C LEU A 129 -5.94 14.06 4.66
N PRO A 130 -5.99 13.46 5.85
CA PRO A 130 -5.20 13.93 6.99
C PRO A 130 -3.72 13.64 6.76
N ARG A 131 -2.87 14.64 6.98
CA ARG A 131 -1.43 14.59 6.65
C ARG A 131 -0.61 13.62 7.50
N ASP A 132 -1.15 13.16 8.62
CA ASP A 132 -0.51 12.20 9.51
C ASP A 132 -0.74 10.74 9.10
N LEU A 133 -1.64 10.48 8.14
CA LEU A 133 -1.87 9.13 7.60
C LEU A 133 -1.16 8.99 6.25
N PRO A 134 -0.13 8.13 6.14
CA PRO A 134 0.58 7.97 4.88
C PRO A 134 -0.32 7.37 3.81
N ALA A 135 -0.25 7.90 2.59
CA ALA A 135 -1.08 7.48 1.47
C ALA A 135 -0.22 7.23 0.22
N ALA A 136 -0.57 6.19 -0.53
CA ALA A 136 -0.02 5.90 -1.84
C ALA A 136 -1.13 5.74 -2.87
N PHE A 137 -0.92 6.25 -4.07
CA PHE A 137 -1.88 6.26 -5.16
C PHE A 137 -1.39 5.41 -6.33
N GLU A 138 -2.18 4.41 -6.69
CA GLU A 138 -1.90 3.51 -7.80
C GLU A 138 -2.89 3.75 -8.93
N PHE A 139 -2.42 4.45 -9.95
CA PHE A 139 -3.20 4.72 -11.15
C PHE A 139 -3.08 3.59 -12.15
N ARG A 140 -4.20 3.27 -12.82
CA ARG A 140 -4.30 2.20 -13.83
C ARG A 140 -4.65 2.70 -15.22
N HIS A 141 -4.75 4.01 -15.40
CA HIS A 141 -5.04 4.66 -16.68
C HIS A 141 -3.89 5.62 -17.05
N GLU A 142 -3.45 5.61 -18.31
CA GLU A 142 -2.26 6.34 -18.76
C GLU A 142 -2.34 7.85 -18.52
N SER A 143 -3.54 8.41 -18.59
CA SER A 143 -3.78 9.85 -18.44
C SER A 143 -3.40 10.41 -17.07
N TRP A 144 -3.06 9.58 -16.08
CA TRP A 144 -2.60 10.04 -14.77
C TRP A 144 -1.09 10.30 -14.71
N PHE A 145 -0.33 9.87 -15.72
CA PHE A 145 1.13 9.92 -15.69
C PHE A 145 1.66 11.18 -16.37
N HIS A 146 1.49 12.34 -15.70
CA HIS A 146 2.02 13.63 -16.13
C HIS A 146 2.31 14.57 -14.95
N ASP A 147 3.04 15.65 -15.21
CA ASP A 147 3.63 16.52 -14.18
C ASP A 147 2.63 17.20 -13.24
N GLU A 148 1.39 17.47 -13.68
CA GLU A 148 0.37 18.06 -12.80
C GLU A 148 -0.06 17.07 -11.71
N VAL A 149 -0.22 15.78 -12.06
CA VAL A 149 -0.54 14.73 -11.09
C VAL A 149 0.61 14.53 -10.11
N TYR A 150 1.85 14.52 -10.60
CA TYR A 150 3.03 14.37 -9.73
C TYR A 150 3.15 15.53 -8.74
N ARG A 151 2.95 16.77 -9.20
CA ARG A 151 2.94 17.96 -8.33
C ARG A 151 1.80 17.94 -7.33
N ALA A 152 0.62 17.45 -7.72
CA ALA A 152 -0.50 17.29 -6.81
C ALA A 152 -0.17 16.30 -5.69
N LEU A 153 0.40 15.13 -6.02
CA LEU A 153 0.85 14.13 -5.04
C LEU A 153 1.93 14.68 -4.11
N GLU A 154 2.95 15.35 -4.66
CA GLU A 154 4.03 16.00 -3.90
C GLU A 154 3.46 17.03 -2.91
N SER A 155 2.57 17.90 -3.36
CA SER A 155 1.88 18.90 -2.52
C SER A 155 0.94 18.26 -1.50
N GLY A 156 0.39 17.09 -1.83
CA GLY A 156 -0.44 16.23 -0.99
C GLY A 156 0.36 15.41 0.03
N GLY A 157 1.70 15.37 -0.07
CA GLY A 157 2.52 14.49 0.76
C GLY A 157 2.22 13.01 0.54
N ALA A 158 1.72 12.66 -0.64
CA ALA A 158 1.31 11.31 -1.00
C ALA A 158 2.28 10.69 -2.00
N ALA A 159 2.46 9.37 -1.91
CA ALA A 159 3.33 8.65 -2.82
C ALA A 159 2.58 8.23 -4.09
N LEU A 160 3.26 8.30 -5.23
CA LEU A 160 2.92 7.53 -6.41
C LEU A 160 3.32 6.08 -6.15
N CYS A 161 2.38 5.14 -6.28
CA CYS A 161 2.69 3.73 -6.26
C CYS A 161 3.38 3.33 -7.57
N ILE A 162 4.61 2.87 -7.47
CA ILE A 162 5.33 2.27 -8.59
C ILE A 162 4.91 0.80 -8.68
N ASN A 163 4.10 0.46 -9.68
CA ASN A 163 3.67 -0.90 -9.95
C ASN A 163 4.51 -1.50 -11.08
N ASP A 164 5.14 -2.63 -10.80
CA ASP A 164 5.89 -3.42 -11.76
C ASP A 164 5.19 -4.77 -11.96
N SER A 165 4.67 -5.01 -13.16
CA SER A 165 3.88 -6.20 -13.50
C SER A 165 4.28 -6.75 -14.86
N ASP A 166 3.70 -7.89 -15.25
CA ASP A 166 3.96 -8.51 -16.55
C ASP A 166 3.54 -7.59 -17.72
N ASP A 167 2.59 -6.69 -17.50
CA ASP A 167 2.15 -5.66 -18.46
C ASP A 167 3.10 -4.45 -18.54
N GLY A 168 4.20 -4.46 -17.77
CA GLY A 168 5.18 -3.39 -17.69
C GLY A 168 5.22 -2.67 -16.34
N THR A 169 6.08 -1.66 -16.27
CA THR A 169 6.35 -0.86 -15.08
C THR A 169 5.75 0.54 -15.25
N THR A 170 4.98 1.01 -14.27
CA THR A 170 4.55 2.42 -14.22
C THR A 170 5.77 3.35 -14.08
N PRO A 171 5.66 4.65 -14.39
CA PRO A 171 6.78 5.58 -14.26
C PRO A 171 7.48 5.49 -12.90
N MET A 172 8.82 5.38 -12.93
CA MET A 172 9.70 5.33 -11.76
C MET A 172 9.84 6.72 -11.13
N ARG A 173 8.72 7.31 -10.69
CA ARG A 173 8.65 8.67 -10.16
C ARG A 173 8.41 8.65 -8.65
N VAL A 174 9.37 9.19 -7.90
CA VAL A 174 9.23 9.50 -6.48
C VAL A 174 8.54 10.85 -6.33
N THR A 175 7.51 10.92 -5.48
CA THR A 175 6.67 12.10 -5.25
C THR A 175 6.64 12.51 -3.77
N GLY A 176 7.50 11.94 -2.94
CA GLY A 176 7.58 12.27 -1.53
C GLY A 176 8.67 11.47 -0.83
N ARG A 177 8.74 11.61 0.49
CA ARG A 177 9.68 10.83 1.31
C ARG A 177 9.35 9.34 1.34
N LEU A 178 8.05 9.01 1.34
CA LEU A 178 7.56 7.65 1.22
C LEU A 178 7.62 7.20 -0.24
N VAL A 179 8.28 6.07 -0.49
CA VAL A 179 8.27 5.35 -1.77
C VAL A 179 7.46 4.08 -1.59
N TYR A 180 6.42 3.90 -2.41
CA TYR A 180 5.60 2.68 -2.37
C TYR A 180 5.76 1.91 -3.68
N VAL A 181 6.23 0.67 -3.59
CA VAL A 181 6.46 -0.20 -4.74
C VAL A 181 5.65 -1.48 -4.61
N ARG A 182 5.05 -1.91 -5.71
CA ARG A 182 4.39 -3.21 -5.83
C ARG A 182 5.02 -4.01 -6.95
N LEU A 183 5.78 -5.02 -6.56
CA LEU A 183 6.37 -6.01 -7.46
C LEU A 183 5.35 -7.15 -7.68
N ARG A 184 4.85 -7.27 -8.92
CA ARG A 184 3.65 -8.05 -9.28
C ARG A 184 3.85 -8.93 -10.51
N ARG A 185 5.05 -9.02 -11.06
CA ARG A 185 5.35 -9.98 -12.13
C ARG A 185 5.20 -11.41 -11.61
N ALA A 186 4.79 -12.32 -12.50
CA ALA A 186 4.71 -13.74 -12.18
C ALA A 186 6.08 -14.35 -11.86
N ASP A 187 7.13 -13.85 -12.51
CA ASP A 187 8.52 -14.22 -12.25
C ASP A 187 9.43 -12.99 -12.30
N TYR A 188 10.49 -13.01 -11.48
CA TYR A 188 11.53 -12.00 -11.46
C TYR A 188 12.86 -12.65 -11.82
N PRO A 189 13.32 -12.53 -13.09
CA PRO A 189 14.64 -12.99 -13.48
C PRO A 189 15.72 -12.35 -12.61
N ALA A 190 16.81 -13.07 -12.38
CA ALA A 190 17.88 -12.63 -11.47
C ALA A 190 18.44 -11.23 -11.79
N ALA A 191 18.44 -10.82 -13.06
CA ALA A 191 18.84 -9.48 -13.47
C ALA A 191 17.86 -8.41 -12.98
N ALA A 192 16.57 -8.56 -13.28
CA ALA A 192 15.52 -7.64 -12.83
C ALA A 192 15.43 -7.56 -11.30
N PHE A 193 15.63 -8.69 -10.61
CA PHE A 193 15.69 -8.71 -9.15
C PHE A 193 16.86 -7.88 -8.60
N ARG A 194 18.05 -7.97 -9.21
CA ARG A 194 19.21 -7.14 -8.82
C ARG A 194 18.97 -5.66 -9.08
N GLU A 195 18.37 -5.30 -10.21
CA GLU A 195 18.02 -3.92 -10.53
C GLU A 195 17.09 -3.31 -9.47
N TRP A 196 16.08 -4.06 -9.02
CA TRP A 196 15.20 -3.64 -7.93
C TRP A 196 15.94 -3.50 -6.60
N GLN A 197 16.85 -4.41 -6.27
CA GLN A 197 17.67 -4.30 -5.06
C GLN A 197 18.55 -3.04 -5.08
N GLU A 198 19.21 -2.75 -6.20
CA GLU A 198 20.04 -1.55 -6.36
C GLU A 198 19.21 -0.28 -6.29
N THR A 199 18.05 -0.27 -6.95
CA THR A 199 17.11 0.86 -6.93
C THR A 199 16.63 1.17 -5.51
N ILE A 200 16.17 0.15 -4.77
CA ILE A 200 15.69 0.30 -3.40
C ILE A 200 16.83 0.76 -2.47
N ARG A 201 18.03 0.20 -2.61
CA ARG A 201 19.21 0.67 -1.85
C ARG A 201 19.55 2.13 -2.17
N GLY A 202 19.39 2.54 -3.43
CA GLY A 202 19.56 3.93 -3.85
C GLY A 202 18.60 4.87 -3.14
N TRP A 203 17.31 4.51 -3.06
CA TRP A 203 16.31 5.30 -2.32
C TRP A 203 16.61 5.37 -0.82
N ILE A 204 16.97 4.26 -0.18
CA ILE A 204 17.37 4.26 1.24
C ILE A 204 18.60 5.15 1.45
N GLY A 205 19.59 5.09 0.56
CA GLY A 205 20.78 5.93 0.59
C GLY A 205 20.49 7.43 0.41
N ALA A 206 19.36 7.76 -0.23
CA ALA A 206 18.83 9.11 -0.38
C ALA A 206 17.88 9.53 0.77
N ASP A 207 17.81 8.75 1.85
CA ASP A 207 16.94 8.94 3.02
C ASP A 207 15.43 8.96 2.70
N LEU A 208 15.04 8.16 1.70
CA LEU A 208 13.63 7.87 1.36
C LEU A 208 13.19 6.56 2.01
N ASP A 209 12.01 6.59 2.65
CA ASP A 209 11.38 5.46 3.37
C ASP A 209 10.56 4.57 2.44
#